data_AF-Q7RDZ5-F1
#
_entry.id   AF-Q7RDZ5-F1
#
_cell.length_a   1.000
_cell.length_b   1.000
_cell.length_c   1.000
_cell.angle_alpha   90.00
_cell.angle_beta   90.00
_cell.angle_gamma   90.00
#
_symmetry.space_group_name_H-M   'P 1'
#
loop_
_entity.id
_entity.type
_entity.pdbx_description
1 polymer ?
#
loop_
_entity_poly.entity_id
_entity_poly.type
_entity_poly.pdbx_seq_one_letter_code
_entity_poly.pdbx_strand_id
1 'polypeptide(L)'
;MDMQSILDINNIIMDKEKKIYNIKVLQQKNSHNLKKINFYKLEINKLRESLISIKTHYYNYKIKSKKMVNELINQYERIKFQFIELQKRQKSYEKFFQKKYATAWNLQKNEASTYIEKLIDANKIIYEQIFFKEFYHINYKHFLEETSIFPSATTKVNDGNEQTSITMQSVTTEQIENVKRLILDECGFLVDENLEYQDKLNKLLNYIGVHTEEDIELLTKLFYTGKEIPKCQYYQI
;
A
#
# COMPACT_ATOMS: atom_id res chain seq x y z
N MET A 1 4.42 -91.64 -79.12
CA MET A 1 4.80 -90.75 -78.02
C MET A 1 4.33 -91.39 -76.73
N ASP A 2 5.24 -91.56 -75.79
CA ASP A 2 5.01 -92.32 -74.55
C ASP A 2 4.01 -91.57 -73.65
N MET A 3 3.05 -92.28 -73.06
CA MET A 3 1.95 -91.68 -72.27
C MET A 3 2.51 -90.86 -71.09
N GLN A 4 3.67 -91.27 -70.57
CA GLN A 4 4.41 -90.57 -69.52
C GLN A 4 4.92 -89.18 -69.95
N SER A 5 5.41 -89.05 -71.19
CA SER A 5 5.90 -87.77 -71.72
C SER A 5 4.80 -86.73 -71.89
N ILE A 6 3.57 -87.16 -72.18
CA ILE A 6 2.40 -86.28 -72.30
C ILE A 6 1.94 -85.79 -70.92
N LEU A 7 1.97 -86.66 -69.91
CA LEU A 7 1.70 -86.29 -68.52
C LEU A 7 2.74 -85.29 -67.99
N ASP A 8 4.02 -85.50 -68.29
CA ASP A 8 5.10 -84.58 -67.90
C ASP A 8 4.97 -83.22 -68.58
N ILE A 9 4.63 -83.17 -69.87
CA ILE A 9 4.34 -81.92 -70.59
C ILE A 9 3.15 -81.19 -69.97
N ASN A 10 2.06 -81.90 -69.63
CA ASN A 10 0.91 -81.29 -68.96
C ASN A 10 1.28 -80.74 -67.58
N ASN A 11 2.08 -81.45 -66.79
CA ASN A 11 2.55 -80.96 -65.50
C ASN A 11 3.41 -79.69 -65.64
N ILE A 12 4.29 -79.63 -66.64
CA ILE A 12 5.11 -78.44 -66.93
C ILE A 12 4.23 -77.25 -67.34
N ILE A 13 3.19 -77.47 -68.14
CA ILE A 13 2.23 -76.42 -68.54
C ILE A 13 1.46 -75.91 -67.33
N MET A 14 0.92 -76.82 -66.49
CA MET A 14 0.20 -76.47 -65.27
C MET A 14 1.07 -75.67 -64.28
N ASP A 15 2.34 -76.07 -64.11
CA ASP A 15 3.30 -75.33 -63.28
C ASP A 15 3.62 -73.94 -63.84
N LYS A 16 3.69 -73.80 -65.16
CA LYS A 16 3.88 -72.51 -65.82
C LYS A 16 2.67 -71.60 -65.60
N GLU A 17 1.46 -72.11 -65.72
CA GLU A 17 0.23 -71.37 -65.45
C GLU A 17 0.11 -70.97 -63.98
N LYS A 18 0.45 -71.88 -63.06
CA LYS A 18 0.51 -71.60 -61.62
C LYS A 18 1.54 -70.50 -61.30
N LYS A 19 2.71 -70.53 -61.93
CA LYS A 19 3.70 -69.44 -61.81
C LYS A 19 3.17 -68.11 -62.32
N ILE A 20 2.49 -68.09 -63.48
CA ILE A 20 1.88 -66.87 -64.04
C ILE A 20 0.80 -66.31 -63.10
N TYR A 21 -0.04 -67.18 -62.54
CA TYR A 21 -1.05 -66.78 -61.56
C TYR A 21 -0.40 -66.18 -60.31
N ASN A 22 0.61 -66.85 -59.75
CA ASN A 22 1.35 -66.36 -58.59
C ASN A 22 2.00 -64.99 -58.85
N ILE A 23 2.58 -64.78 -60.04
CA ILE A 23 3.15 -63.49 -60.43
C ILE A 23 2.07 -62.41 -60.48
N LYS A 24 0.89 -62.68 -61.07
CA LYS A 24 -0.23 -61.72 -61.11
C LYS A 24 -0.72 -61.35 -59.71
N VAL A 25 -0.88 -62.34 -58.82
CA VAL A 25 -1.30 -62.10 -57.42
C VAL A 25 -0.25 -61.25 -56.69
N LEU A 26 1.03 -61.53 -56.87
CA LEU A 26 2.12 -60.73 -56.29
C LEU A 26 2.13 -59.31 -56.83
N GLN A 27 1.92 -59.10 -58.13
CA GLN A 27 1.81 -57.77 -58.74
C GLN A 27 0.62 -56.99 -58.18
N GLN A 28 -0.54 -57.63 -58.02
CA GLN A 28 -1.72 -56.99 -57.45
C GLN A 28 -1.50 -56.61 -55.97
N LYS A 29 -0.91 -57.51 -55.19
CA LYS A 29 -0.52 -57.23 -53.79
C LYS A 29 0.50 -56.11 -53.70
N ASN A 30 1.48 -56.08 -54.61
CA ASN A 30 2.48 -55.02 -54.67
C ASN A 30 1.86 -53.66 -55.02
N SER A 31 0.97 -53.62 -56.01
CA SER A 31 0.21 -52.41 -56.37
C SER A 31 -0.61 -51.87 -55.19
N HIS A 32 -1.31 -52.76 -54.48
CA HIS A 32 -2.06 -52.39 -53.28
C HIS A 32 -1.16 -51.87 -52.15
N ASN A 33 -0.04 -52.54 -51.90
CA ASN A 33 0.94 -52.12 -50.91
C ASN A 33 1.52 -50.75 -51.24
N LEU A 34 1.85 -50.48 -52.52
CA LEU A 34 2.34 -49.17 -52.97
C LEU A 34 1.30 -48.06 -52.73
N LYS A 35 0.02 -48.32 -53.01
CA LYS A 35 -1.05 -47.37 -52.70
C LYS A 35 -1.14 -47.06 -51.21
N LYS A 36 -1.06 -48.08 -50.35
CA LYS A 36 -1.02 -47.89 -48.88
C LYS A 36 0.21 -47.11 -48.42
N ILE A 37 1.39 -47.41 -48.95
CA ILE A 37 2.63 -46.68 -48.62
C ILE A 37 2.48 -45.21 -49.00
N ASN A 38 1.96 -44.90 -50.18
CA ASN A 38 1.74 -43.52 -50.61
C ASN A 38 0.72 -42.78 -49.75
N PHE A 39 -0.36 -43.47 -49.35
CA PHE A 39 -1.33 -42.93 -48.41
C PHE A 39 -0.68 -42.55 -47.06
N TYR A 40 0.06 -43.47 -46.44
CA TYR A 40 0.75 -43.19 -45.18
C TYR A 40 1.82 -42.11 -45.31
N LYS A 41 2.54 -42.02 -46.44
CA LYS A 41 3.47 -40.91 -46.70
C LYS A 41 2.78 -39.56 -46.69
N LEU A 42 1.61 -39.45 -47.33
CA LEU A 42 0.83 -38.21 -47.32
C LEU A 42 0.35 -37.86 -45.91
N GLU A 43 -0.12 -38.84 -45.15
CA GLU A 43 -0.57 -38.65 -43.77
C GLU A 43 0.57 -38.19 -42.85
N ILE A 44 1.75 -38.82 -42.97
CA ILE A 44 2.97 -38.41 -42.26
C ILE A 44 3.31 -36.96 -42.60
N ASN A 45 3.22 -36.55 -43.87
CA ASN A 45 3.52 -35.18 -44.27
C ASN A 45 2.53 -34.18 -43.68
N LYS A 46 1.22 -34.48 -43.67
CA LYS A 46 0.21 -33.63 -43.01
C LYS A 46 0.48 -33.47 -41.51
N LEU A 47 0.82 -34.56 -40.83
CA LEU A 47 1.17 -34.52 -39.41
C LEU A 47 2.43 -33.69 -39.16
N ARG A 48 3.44 -33.79 -40.03
CA ARG A 48 4.66 -32.97 -39.95
C ARG A 48 4.37 -31.48 -40.13
N GLU A 49 3.55 -31.12 -41.11
CA GLU A 49 3.14 -29.73 -41.34
C GLU A 49 2.37 -29.17 -40.14
N SER A 50 1.43 -29.94 -39.60
CA SER A 50 0.70 -29.57 -38.38
C SER A 50 1.63 -29.38 -37.19
N LEU A 51 2.59 -30.29 -37.00
CA LEU A 51 3.59 -30.19 -35.93
C LEU A 51 4.45 -28.93 -36.09
N ILE A 52 4.94 -28.64 -37.29
CA ILE A 52 5.73 -27.43 -37.57
C ILE A 52 4.91 -26.16 -37.30
N SER A 53 3.64 -26.15 -37.71
CA SER A 53 2.72 -25.04 -37.46
C SER A 53 2.54 -24.78 -35.96
N ILE A 54 2.20 -25.83 -35.20
CA ILE A 54 2.01 -25.73 -33.74
C ILE A 54 3.31 -25.28 -33.06
N LYS A 55 4.46 -25.85 -33.46
CA LYS A 55 5.77 -25.48 -32.92
C LYS A 55 6.07 -24.01 -33.17
N THR A 56 5.82 -23.52 -34.38
CA THR A 56 6.02 -22.11 -34.74
C THR A 56 5.10 -21.19 -33.94
N HIS A 57 3.82 -21.55 -33.82
CA HIS A 57 2.85 -20.81 -33.01
C HIS A 57 3.33 -20.71 -31.54
N TYR A 58 3.78 -21.82 -30.96
CA TYR A 58 4.30 -21.84 -29.59
C TYR A 58 5.52 -20.93 -29.42
N TYR A 59 6.50 -20.97 -30.33
CA TYR A 59 7.67 -20.09 -30.25
C TYR A 59 7.29 -18.62 -30.39
N ASN A 60 6.41 -18.29 -31.32
CA ASN A 60 5.92 -16.93 -31.50
C ASN A 60 5.17 -16.43 -30.25
N TYR A 61 4.34 -17.28 -29.67
CA TYR A 61 3.65 -16.99 -28.41
C TYR A 61 4.62 -16.75 -27.27
N LYS A 62 5.64 -17.61 -27.11
CA LYS A 62 6.69 -17.45 -26.09
C LYS A 62 7.46 -16.15 -26.25
N ILE A 63 7.82 -15.77 -27.47
CA ILE A 63 8.51 -14.50 -27.76
C ILE A 63 7.60 -13.32 -27.43
N LYS A 64 6.33 -13.35 -27.87
CA LYS A 64 5.35 -12.30 -27.60
C LYS A 64 5.11 -12.13 -26.10
N SER A 65 4.94 -13.22 -25.38
CA SER A 65 4.77 -13.23 -23.92
C SER A 65 5.98 -12.61 -23.22
N LYS A 66 7.20 -13.01 -23.59
CA LYS A 66 8.43 -12.43 -23.02
C LYS A 66 8.53 -10.92 -23.30
N LYS A 67 8.18 -10.48 -24.51
CA LYS A 67 8.15 -9.05 -24.86
C LYS A 67 7.15 -8.28 -24.00
N MET A 68 5.94 -8.82 -23.83
CA MET A 68 4.89 -8.21 -22.99
C MET A 68 5.32 -8.11 -21.53
N VAL A 69 5.92 -9.16 -20.97
CA VAL A 69 6.44 -9.14 -19.59
C VAL A 69 7.52 -8.06 -19.43
N ASN A 70 8.49 -8.00 -20.36
CA ASN A 70 9.54 -6.99 -20.31
C ASN A 70 8.99 -5.56 -20.43
N GLU A 71 8.03 -5.34 -21.32
CA GLU A 71 7.37 -4.04 -21.47
C GLU A 71 6.65 -3.63 -20.18
N LEU A 72 5.92 -4.55 -19.56
CA LEU A 72 5.23 -4.31 -18.30
C LEU A 72 6.20 -3.99 -17.15
N ILE A 73 7.34 -4.69 -17.08
CA ILE A 73 8.41 -4.40 -16.11
C ILE A 73 8.96 -2.99 -16.32
N ASN A 74 9.27 -2.62 -17.56
CA ASN A 74 9.79 -1.28 -17.87
C ASN A 74 8.78 -0.17 -17.52
N GLN A 75 7.49 -0.39 -17.80
CA GLN A 75 6.43 0.56 -17.43
C GLN A 75 6.31 0.68 -15.91
N TYR A 76 6.35 -0.44 -15.19
CA TYR A 76 6.34 -0.45 -13.74
C TYR A 76 7.53 0.32 -13.15
N GLU A 77 8.75 0.08 -13.63
CA GLU A 77 9.94 0.79 -13.17
C GLU A 77 9.87 2.29 -13.45
N ARG A 78 9.36 2.69 -14.62
CA ARG A 78 9.14 4.10 -14.96
C ARG A 78 8.14 4.76 -14.00
N ILE A 79 7.00 4.12 -13.75
CA ILE A 79 5.98 4.65 -12.83
C ILE A 79 6.54 4.74 -11.42
N LYS A 80 7.28 3.72 -10.97
CA LYS A 80 7.94 3.71 -9.66
C LYS A 80 8.91 4.87 -9.52
N PHE A 81 9.72 5.14 -10.54
CA PHE A 81 10.64 6.29 -10.54
C PHE A 81 9.89 7.62 -10.46
N GLN A 82 8.85 7.81 -11.27
CA GLN A 82 8.01 9.01 -11.25
C GLN A 82 7.34 9.22 -9.89
N PHE A 83 6.88 8.15 -9.25
CA PHE A 83 6.30 8.19 -7.91
C PHE A 83 7.32 8.67 -6.86
N ILE A 84 8.53 8.13 -6.90
CA ILE A 84 9.62 8.54 -5.98
C ILE A 84 9.98 10.02 -6.18
N GLU A 85 10.07 10.49 -7.43
CA GLU A 85 10.32 11.91 -7.72
C GLU A 85 9.19 12.81 -7.22
N LEU A 86 7.94 12.38 -7.41
CA LEU A 86 6.77 13.11 -6.92
C LEU A 86 6.79 13.22 -5.39
N GLN A 87 7.09 12.12 -4.69
CA GLN A 87 7.20 12.11 -3.23
C GLN A 87 8.33 13.03 -2.74
N LYS A 88 9.49 13.04 -3.40
CA LYS A 88 10.58 13.98 -3.10
C LYS A 88 10.17 15.42 -3.32
N ARG A 89 9.47 15.71 -4.43
CA ARG A 89 8.97 17.04 -4.76
C ARG A 89 7.93 17.53 -3.75
N GLN A 90 7.03 16.65 -3.30
CA GLN A 90 6.06 16.94 -2.25
C GLN A 90 6.76 17.33 -0.94
N LYS A 91 7.72 16.52 -0.46
CA LYS A 91 8.50 16.82 0.76
C LYS A 91 9.24 18.16 0.64
N SER A 92 9.77 18.46 -0.55
CA SER A 92 10.42 19.76 -0.82
C SER A 92 9.42 20.93 -0.77
N TYR A 93 8.24 20.76 -1.35
CA TYR A 93 7.19 21.77 -1.30
C TYR A 93 6.70 22.03 0.11
N GLU A 94 6.47 20.99 0.90
CA GLU A 94 6.05 21.15 2.29
C GLU A 94 7.06 22.00 3.09
N LYS A 95 8.36 21.69 2.98
CA LYS A 95 9.42 22.49 3.60
C LYS A 95 9.43 23.94 3.10
N PHE A 96 9.27 24.14 1.78
CA PHE A 96 9.23 25.46 1.19
C PHE A 96 8.03 26.28 1.69
N PHE A 97 6.84 25.68 1.77
CA PHE A 97 5.65 26.33 2.26
C PHE A 97 5.74 26.64 3.75
N GLN A 98 6.19 25.68 4.58
CA GLN A 98 6.43 25.91 6.01
C GLN A 98 7.37 27.11 6.22
N LYS A 99 8.47 27.17 5.47
CA LYS A 99 9.41 28.30 5.52
C LYS A 99 8.73 29.61 5.11
N LYS A 100 7.97 29.60 4.01
CA LYS A 100 7.28 30.79 3.50
C LYS A 100 6.25 31.33 4.50
N TYR A 101 5.44 30.44 5.10
CA TYR A 101 4.48 30.82 6.13
C TYR A 101 5.16 31.35 7.38
N ALA A 102 6.21 30.68 7.86
CA ALA A 102 6.99 31.17 9.01
C ALA A 102 7.59 32.56 8.75
N THR A 103 8.13 32.81 7.55
CA THR A 103 8.65 34.14 7.20
C THR A 103 7.58 35.21 7.14
N ALA A 104 6.41 34.91 6.55
CA ALA A 104 5.30 35.85 6.47
C ALA A 104 4.70 36.15 7.86
N TRP A 105 4.57 35.12 8.69
CA TRP A 105 4.12 35.26 10.07
C TRP A 105 5.07 36.11 10.90
N ASN A 106 6.39 35.85 10.82
CA ASN A 106 7.37 36.62 11.56
C ASN A 106 7.41 38.08 11.10
N LEU A 107 7.25 38.35 9.80
CA LEU A 107 7.14 39.72 9.29
C LEU A 107 5.93 40.43 9.90
N GLN A 108 4.75 39.82 9.82
CA GLN A 108 3.53 40.40 10.38
C GLN A 108 3.60 40.57 11.90
N LYS A 109 4.18 39.59 12.61
CA LYS A 109 4.39 39.63 14.05
C LYS A 109 5.30 40.79 14.43
N ASN A 110 6.40 40.99 13.70
CA ASN A 110 7.33 42.07 13.95
C ASN A 110 6.67 43.43 13.71
N GLU A 111 5.93 43.60 12.61
CA GLU A 111 5.18 44.83 12.34
C GLU A 111 4.17 45.14 13.46
N ALA A 112 3.36 44.16 13.86
CA ALA A 112 2.42 44.31 14.97
C ALA A 112 3.13 44.67 16.29
N SER A 113 4.27 44.04 16.59
CA SER A 113 5.07 44.34 17.78
C SER A 113 5.54 45.80 17.81
N THR A 114 5.98 46.35 16.67
CA THR A 114 6.38 47.76 16.61
C THR A 114 5.23 48.73 16.88
N TYR A 115 4.00 48.39 16.46
CA TYR A 115 2.82 49.21 16.79
C TYR A 115 2.44 49.11 18.27
N ILE A 116 2.54 47.92 18.86
CA ILE A 116 2.29 47.71 20.29
C ILE A 116 3.31 48.51 21.12
N GLU A 117 4.59 48.48 20.77
CA GLU A 117 5.63 49.28 21.43
C GLU A 117 5.30 50.77 21.40
N LYS A 118 4.97 51.32 20.21
CA LYS A 118 4.55 52.72 20.08
C LYS A 118 3.31 53.07 20.91
N LEU A 119 2.34 52.15 20.97
CA LEU A 119 1.13 52.34 21.78
C LEU A 119 1.45 52.38 23.28
N ILE A 120 2.34 51.49 23.75
CA ILE A 120 2.78 51.44 25.13
C ILE A 120 3.56 52.72 25.48
N ASP A 121 4.44 53.18 24.60
CA ASP A 121 5.19 54.42 24.79
C ASP A 121 4.25 55.64 24.86
N ALA A 122 3.27 55.71 23.96
CA ALA A 122 2.25 56.76 23.99
C ALA A 122 1.41 56.71 25.27
N ASN A 123 1.02 55.51 25.71
CA ASN A 123 0.25 55.33 26.93
C ASN A 123 1.07 55.75 28.17
N LYS A 124 2.36 55.41 28.21
CA LYS A 124 3.28 55.85 29.26
C LYS A 124 3.32 57.37 29.37
N ILE A 125 3.49 58.06 28.23
CA ILE A 125 3.49 59.53 28.16
C ILE A 125 2.19 60.10 28.72
N ILE A 126 1.04 59.54 28.35
CA ILE A 126 -0.28 59.98 28.84
C ILE A 126 -0.40 59.81 30.36
N TYR A 127 -0.04 58.65 30.90
CA TYR A 127 -0.12 58.37 32.33
C TYR A 127 0.80 59.28 33.17
N GLU A 128 2.03 59.49 32.71
CA GLU A 128 3.03 60.28 33.42
C GLU A 128 2.76 61.79 33.30
N GLN A 129 2.41 62.30 32.09
CA GLN A 129 2.31 63.74 31.84
C GLN A 129 0.91 64.32 32.08
N ILE A 130 -0.15 63.58 31.78
CA ILE A 130 -1.53 64.09 31.90
C ILE A 130 -2.11 63.75 33.27
N PHE A 131 -1.90 62.50 33.72
CA PHE A 131 -2.51 62.01 34.96
C PHE A 131 -1.57 62.08 36.17
N PHE A 132 -0.27 62.39 35.99
CA PHE A 132 0.75 62.43 37.04
C PHE A 132 0.75 61.17 37.93
N LYS A 133 0.48 60.00 37.35
CA LYS A 133 0.51 58.70 38.04
C LYS A 133 1.66 57.85 37.53
N GLU A 134 2.15 56.96 38.39
CA GLU A 134 3.18 55.99 38.00
C GLU A 134 2.62 55.00 36.97
N PHE A 135 3.36 54.81 35.88
CA PHE A 135 3.04 53.84 34.86
C PHE A 135 3.64 52.47 35.21
N TYR A 136 2.78 51.47 35.43
CA TYR A 136 3.22 50.09 35.60
C TYR A 136 3.35 49.41 34.24
N HIS A 137 4.59 49.12 33.83
CA HIS A 137 4.86 48.43 32.59
C HIS A 137 4.44 46.95 32.71
N ILE A 138 3.38 46.56 31.99
CA ILE A 138 3.00 45.15 31.87
C ILE A 138 3.98 44.48 30.91
N ASN A 139 4.62 43.40 31.35
CA ASN A 139 5.55 42.63 30.52
C ASN A 139 4.77 41.86 29.42
N TYR A 140 4.53 42.52 28.29
CA TYR A 140 3.81 41.97 27.15
C TYR A 140 4.65 40.98 26.32
N LYS A 141 5.96 40.88 26.57
CA LYS A 141 6.86 39.97 25.83
C LYS A 141 6.53 38.50 26.11
N HIS A 142 6.17 38.16 27.35
CA HIS A 142 5.73 36.81 27.70
C HIS A 142 4.47 36.39 26.92
N PHE A 143 3.53 37.32 26.69
CA PHE A 143 2.30 37.05 25.94
C PHE A 143 2.57 36.78 24.44
N LEU A 144 3.59 37.42 23.87
CA LEU A 144 4.04 37.22 22.48
C LEU A 144 4.90 35.95 22.30
N GLU A 145 5.55 35.47 23.35
CA GLU A 145 6.30 34.21 23.36
C GLU A 145 5.35 33.02 23.51
N GLU A 146 4.35 33.06 24.39
CA GLU A 146 3.36 32.00 24.55
C GLU A 146 2.52 31.77 23.28
N THR A 147 2.19 32.83 22.55
CA THR A 147 1.52 32.71 21.24
C THR A 147 2.41 32.17 20.13
N SER A 148 3.74 32.16 20.28
CA SER A 148 4.64 31.48 19.34
C SER A 148 4.71 29.97 19.55
N ILE A 149 4.18 29.48 20.68
CA ILE A 149 4.08 28.05 21.02
C ILE A 149 2.75 27.46 20.51
N PHE A 150 1.95 28.21 19.74
CA PHE A 150 0.82 27.60 19.04
C PHE A 150 1.32 26.47 18.14
N PRO A 151 0.71 25.28 18.24
CA PRO A 151 1.30 24.07 17.69
C PRO A 151 1.36 24.27 16.19
N SER A 152 2.57 24.25 15.65
CA SER A 152 2.70 23.82 14.27
C SER A 152 2.01 22.47 14.21
N ALA A 153 0.82 22.43 13.59
CA ALA A 153 0.14 21.22 13.16
C ALA A 153 1.03 20.56 12.10
N THR A 154 2.16 20.06 12.59
CA THR A 154 3.00 19.09 11.94
C THR A 154 2.23 17.81 12.14
N THR A 155 1.38 17.49 11.16
CA THR A 155 1.19 16.10 10.76
C THR A 155 2.59 15.55 10.59
N LYS A 156 3.10 14.87 11.63
CA LYS A 156 4.32 14.07 11.56
C LYS A 156 4.00 12.92 10.62
N VAL A 157 4.18 13.16 9.32
CA VAL A 157 4.43 12.08 8.37
C VAL A 157 5.84 11.59 8.69
N ASN A 158 5.90 10.66 9.64
CA ASN A 158 7.08 9.86 9.92
C ASN A 158 7.39 9.06 8.66
N ASP A 159 8.57 9.30 8.07
CA ASP A 159 9.08 8.46 7.01
C ASP A 159 10.60 8.36 7.17
N GLY A 160 11.00 7.31 7.89
CA GLY A 160 12.37 6.95 8.18
C GLY A 160 12.45 5.79 9.17
N ASN A 161 12.28 4.57 8.67
CA ASN A 161 12.75 3.30 9.23
C ASN A 161 13.07 3.29 10.74
N GLU A 162 12.06 3.10 11.57
CA GLU A 162 12.26 2.51 12.88
C GLU A 162 11.76 1.08 12.82
N GLN A 163 12.70 0.17 13.06
CA GLN A 163 12.42 -1.21 13.38
C GLN A 163 11.32 -1.22 14.44
N THR A 164 10.19 -1.82 14.09
CA THR A 164 9.11 -2.21 14.99
C THR A 164 9.70 -3.10 16.08
N SER A 165 10.20 -2.46 17.13
CA SER A 165 10.22 -3.02 18.47
C SER A 165 8.99 -2.46 19.14
N ILE A 166 7.90 -3.20 18.98
CA ILE A 166 6.69 -3.05 19.78
C ILE A 166 7.13 -3.37 21.21
N THR A 167 7.54 -2.35 21.96
CA THR A 167 7.60 -2.45 23.41
C THR A 167 6.15 -2.46 23.87
N MET A 168 5.57 -3.67 23.96
CA MET A 168 4.32 -3.90 24.65
C MET A 168 4.51 -3.56 26.13
N GLN A 169 4.34 -2.28 26.47
CA GLN A 169 4.06 -1.88 27.83
C GLN A 169 2.55 -2.01 28.02
N SER A 170 2.15 -3.11 28.65
CA SER A 170 0.79 -3.33 29.12
C SER A 170 0.42 -2.20 30.09
N VAL A 171 -0.68 -1.53 29.80
CA VAL A 171 -1.26 -0.53 30.71
C VAL A 171 -1.71 -1.28 31.96
N THR A 172 -1.35 -0.75 33.14
CA THR A 172 -1.79 -1.35 34.40
C THR A 172 -3.25 -0.97 34.66
N THR A 173 -4.03 -1.87 35.25
CA THR A 173 -5.46 -1.66 35.56
C THR A 173 -5.70 -0.42 36.43
N GLU A 174 -4.75 -0.08 37.30
CA GLU A 174 -4.77 1.14 38.13
C GLU A 174 -4.68 2.43 37.31
N GLN A 175 -3.92 2.44 36.20
CA GLN A 175 -3.83 3.60 35.31
C GLN A 175 -5.14 3.85 34.57
N ILE A 176 -5.84 2.78 34.17
CA ILE A 176 -7.15 2.85 33.55
C ILE A 176 -8.18 3.41 34.54
N GLU A 177 -8.13 2.97 35.80
CA GLU A 177 -9.05 3.46 36.83
C GLU A 177 -8.80 4.94 37.18
N ASN A 178 -7.54 5.38 37.20
CA ASN A 178 -7.18 6.78 37.39
C ASN A 178 -7.66 7.68 36.25
N VAL A 179 -7.54 7.24 34.99
CA VAL A 179 -8.06 7.98 33.84
C VAL A 179 -9.59 8.03 33.86
N LYS A 180 -10.27 6.94 34.23
CA LYS A 180 -11.73 6.93 34.43
C LYS A 180 -12.17 7.94 35.49
N ARG A 181 -11.43 8.05 36.60
CA ARG A 181 -11.71 9.04 37.65
C ARG A 181 -11.48 10.46 37.16
N LEU A 182 -10.36 10.73 36.48
CA LEU A 182 -10.06 12.06 35.91
C LEU A 182 -11.13 12.52 34.92
N ILE A 183 -11.62 11.62 34.06
CA ILE A 183 -12.69 11.93 33.11
C ILE A 183 -13.98 12.29 33.86
N LEU A 184 -14.30 11.61 34.96
CA LEU A 184 -15.47 11.94 35.76
C LEU A 184 -15.33 13.26 36.53
N ASP A 185 -14.16 13.57 37.05
CA ASP A 185 -13.94 14.82 37.79
C ASP A 185 -14.04 16.03 36.85
N GLU A 186 -13.44 15.94 35.65
CA GLU A 186 -13.40 17.05 34.70
C GLU A 186 -14.66 17.14 33.82
N CYS A 187 -15.26 16.01 33.46
CA CYS A 187 -16.41 15.96 32.54
C CYS A 187 -17.73 15.56 33.23
N GLY A 188 -17.74 15.35 34.54
CA GLY A 188 -18.93 14.94 35.30
C GLY A 188 -20.09 15.94 35.21
N PHE A 189 -19.80 17.21 34.95
CA PHE A 189 -20.82 18.26 34.77
C PHE A 189 -21.70 18.06 33.53
N LEU A 190 -21.29 17.21 32.57
CA LEU A 190 -22.02 16.96 31.33
C LEU A 190 -23.11 15.89 31.47
N VAL A 191 -23.24 15.24 32.63
CA VAL A 191 -24.22 14.16 32.84
C VAL A 191 -25.11 14.50 34.05
N ASP A 192 -26.41 14.19 33.94
CA ASP A 192 -27.40 14.40 35.00
C ASP A 192 -26.93 13.83 36.37
N GLU A 193 -27.09 14.61 37.43
CA GLU A 193 -26.63 14.26 38.78
C GLU A 193 -27.26 12.97 39.34
N ASN A 194 -28.42 12.56 38.83
CA ASN A 194 -29.22 11.44 39.32
C ASN A 194 -28.75 10.04 38.84
N LEU A 195 -27.65 9.94 38.09
CA LEU A 195 -27.11 8.65 37.59
C LEU A 195 -26.03 8.07 38.52
N GLU A 196 -25.99 6.73 38.61
CA GLU A 196 -24.93 6.00 39.30
C GLU A 196 -23.56 6.23 38.63
N TYR A 197 -22.48 6.09 39.41
CA TYR A 197 -21.11 6.38 38.98
C TYR A 197 -20.71 5.67 37.67
N GLN A 198 -21.10 4.40 37.52
CA GLN A 198 -20.78 3.61 36.33
C GLN A 198 -21.60 4.05 35.11
N ASP A 199 -22.86 4.46 35.30
CA ASP A 199 -23.72 4.91 34.20
C ASP A 199 -23.31 6.30 33.69
N LYS A 200 -22.85 7.18 34.59
CA LYS A 200 -22.24 8.47 34.22
C LYS A 200 -21.00 8.25 33.38
N LEU A 201 -20.10 7.36 33.83
CA LEU A 201 -18.87 7.03 33.11
C LEU A 201 -19.19 6.44 31.72
N ASN A 202 -20.13 5.50 31.63
CA ASN A 202 -20.47 4.85 30.36
C ASN A 202 -21.08 5.84 29.35
N LYS A 203 -21.91 6.79 29.82
CA LYS A 203 -22.41 7.87 28.96
C LYS A 203 -21.28 8.79 28.49
N LEU A 204 -20.37 9.18 29.38
CA LEU A 204 -19.20 10.01 29.05
C LEU A 204 -18.27 9.32 28.05
N LEU A 205 -17.97 8.05 28.26
CA LEU A 205 -17.16 7.25 27.34
C LEU A 205 -17.86 7.11 25.98
N ASN A 206 -19.17 6.92 25.95
CA ASN A 206 -19.95 6.96 24.71
C ASN A 206 -19.90 8.32 24.01
N TYR A 207 -19.93 9.44 24.73
CA TYR A 207 -19.78 10.77 24.14
C TYR A 207 -18.38 11.00 23.54
N ILE A 208 -17.35 10.40 24.14
CA ILE A 208 -15.96 10.46 23.67
C ILE A 208 -15.70 9.45 22.54
N GLY A 209 -16.65 8.53 22.27
CA GLY A 209 -16.54 7.51 21.22
C GLY A 209 -15.72 6.28 21.63
N VAL A 210 -15.62 6.03 22.94
CA VAL A 210 -14.88 4.91 23.53
C VAL A 210 -15.88 3.82 23.88
N HIS A 211 -15.87 2.73 23.11
CA HIS A 211 -16.87 1.67 23.22
C HIS A 211 -16.29 0.31 23.61
N THR A 212 -14.99 0.09 23.37
CA THR A 212 -14.32 -1.18 23.67
C THR A 212 -13.24 -1.01 24.75
N GLU A 213 -12.89 -2.11 25.41
CA GLU A 213 -11.80 -2.13 26.41
C GLU A 213 -10.45 -1.78 25.78
N GLU A 214 -10.26 -2.12 24.50
CA GLU A 214 -9.10 -1.74 23.69
C GLU A 214 -9.04 -0.22 23.45
N ASP A 215 -10.18 0.43 23.25
CA ASP A 215 -10.26 1.89 23.10
C ASP A 215 -9.91 2.61 24.41
N ILE A 216 -10.27 2.03 25.56
CA ILE A 216 -9.92 2.56 26.89
C ILE A 216 -8.41 2.43 27.12
N GLU A 217 -7.81 1.29 26.74
CA GLU A 217 -6.37 1.12 26.80
C GLU A 217 -5.63 2.09 25.89
N LEU A 218 -6.15 2.33 24.68
CA LEU A 218 -5.59 3.29 23.74
C LEU A 218 -5.72 4.73 24.25
N LEU A 219 -6.87 5.09 24.80
CA LEU A 219 -7.10 6.37 25.47
C LEU A 219 -6.09 6.57 26.60
N THR A 220 -5.92 5.56 27.45
CA THR A 220 -4.98 5.59 28.57
C THR A 220 -3.53 5.73 28.06
N LYS A 221 -3.15 5.00 27.01
CA LYS A 221 -1.85 5.16 26.34
C LYS A 221 -1.66 6.59 25.83
N LEU A 222 -2.69 7.20 25.23
CA LEU A 222 -2.63 8.58 24.72
C LEU A 222 -2.49 9.60 25.86
N PHE A 223 -3.17 9.42 26.99
CA PHE A 223 -3.02 10.26 28.17
C PHE A 223 -1.58 10.25 28.71
N TYR A 224 -0.93 9.08 28.71
CA TYR A 224 0.43 8.93 29.27
C TYR A 224 1.58 9.07 28.26
N THR A 225 1.34 8.95 26.95
CA THR A 225 2.37 9.23 25.92
C THR A 225 2.60 10.73 25.70
N GLY A 226 1.73 11.58 26.22
CA GLY A 226 1.73 13.03 25.96
C GLY A 226 2.49 13.92 26.95
N LYS A 227 2.85 13.47 28.16
CA LYS A 227 3.58 14.30 29.16
C LYS A 227 3.98 13.49 30.39
N GLU A 228 5.20 13.72 30.88
CA GLU A 228 5.47 13.75 32.32
C GLU A 228 4.37 14.61 32.96
N ILE A 229 3.48 13.99 33.73
CA ILE A 229 2.46 14.72 34.49
C ILE A 229 3.21 15.38 35.64
N PRO A 230 3.31 16.72 35.71
CA PRO A 230 3.73 17.35 36.95
C PRO A 230 2.71 16.94 37.99
N LYS A 231 3.19 16.30 39.06
CA LYS A 231 2.41 16.04 40.27
C LYS A 231 1.70 17.35 40.65
N CYS A 232 0.41 17.43 40.37
CA CYS A 232 -0.43 18.45 40.98
C CYS A 232 -0.52 18.06 42.45
N GLN A 233 0.39 18.61 43.26
CA GLN A 233 0.19 18.71 44.69
C GLN A 233 -1.09 19.49 44.88
N TYR A 234 -2.16 18.78 45.22
CA TYR A 234 -3.37 19.37 45.75
C TYR A 234 -2.98 20.30 46.91
N TYR A 235 -3.36 21.56 46.79
CA TYR A 235 -3.54 22.42 47.94
C TYR A 235 -4.58 21.74 48.85
N GLN A 236 -4.12 21.21 49.98
CA GLN A 236 -4.98 20.99 51.13
C GLN A 236 -5.36 22.38 51.66
N ILE A 237 -6.67 22.64 51.71
CA ILE A 237 -7.26 23.58 52.65
C ILE A 237 -7.14 22.98 54.05
#